data_AF-A0A2E4BH95-F1
#
_entry.id   AF-A0A2E4BH95-F1
#
_cell.length_a   1.000
_cell.length_b   1.000
_cell.length_c   1.000
_cell.angle_alpha   90.00
_cell.angle_beta   90.00
_cell.angle_gamma   90.00
#
_symmetry.space_group_name_H-M   'P 1'
#
loop_
_entity.id
_entity.type
_entity.pdbx_description
1 polymer ?
#
loop_
_entity_poly.entity_id
_entity_poly.type
_entity_poly.pdbx_seq_one_letter_code
_entity_poly.pdbx_strand_id
1 'polypeptide(L)'
;MADTWNVFRCLACNNCHGRKTSGHSCPHCGQRIGESTPVVDKAANPGELRMKVILANTPPELRDSLAKQLKKAESLVQSALSFNPKKGVQILRESLDSDGILSLSEVQKNFTKKGFEKSVIAFLEMAEAEGLILRLDEGLWQFLE
;
A
#
# COMPACT_ATOMS: atom_id res chain seq x y z
N MET A 1 14.34 -17.02 16.13
CA MET A 1 14.28 -15.74 16.87
C MET A 1 13.60 -14.73 15.98
N ALA A 2 12.57 -14.03 16.44
CA ALA A 2 11.89 -13.05 15.60
C ALA A 2 12.86 -11.91 15.26
N ASP A 3 13.16 -11.74 13.97
CA ASP A 3 14.06 -10.70 13.45
C ASP A 3 13.48 -9.32 13.77
N THR A 4 13.88 -8.76 14.90
CA THR A 4 13.44 -7.45 15.36
C THR A 4 14.31 -6.38 14.72
N TRP A 5 13.69 -5.33 14.20
CA TRP A 5 14.40 -4.19 13.63
C TRP A 5 14.70 -3.17 14.73
N ASN A 6 15.91 -2.59 14.72
CA ASN A 6 16.34 -1.58 15.67
C ASN A 6 16.36 -0.20 15.02
N VAL A 7 15.90 0.82 15.74
CA VAL A 7 16.06 2.24 15.39
C VAL A 7 17.27 2.77 16.14
N PHE A 8 18.38 2.92 15.44
CA PHE A 8 19.62 3.47 16.01
C PHE A 8 19.61 4.99 15.91
N ARG A 9 20.12 5.68 16.93
CA ARG A 9 20.44 7.11 16.85
C ARG A 9 21.94 7.29 16.69
N CYS A 10 22.37 7.86 15.57
CA CYS A 10 23.78 8.14 15.34
C CYS A 10 24.29 9.18 16.33
N LEU A 11 25.36 8.88 17.08
CA LEU A 11 25.95 9.81 18.04
C LEU A 11 26.65 11.01 17.37
N ALA A 12 27.02 10.91 16.09
CA ALA A 12 27.72 11.98 15.38
C ALA A 12 26.77 13.01 14.76
N CYS A 13 25.68 12.57 14.11
CA CYS A 13 24.75 13.47 13.41
C CYS A 13 23.34 13.51 14.02
N ASN A 14 23.10 12.77 15.11
CA ASN A 14 21.80 12.61 15.77
C ASN A 14 20.66 12.06 14.90
N ASN A 15 20.91 11.77 13.62
CA ASN A 15 19.93 11.14 12.74
C ASN A 15 19.66 9.70 13.18
N CYS A 16 18.38 9.34 13.20
CA CYS A 16 17.90 8.01 13.49
C CYS A 16 17.73 7.21 12.20
N HIS A 17 18.05 5.91 12.23
CA HIS A 17 17.91 5.01 11.08
C HIS A 17 17.62 3.57 11.50
N GLY A 18 16.99 2.81 10.61
CA GLY A 18 16.57 1.43 10.89
C GLY A 18 17.55 0.37 10.34
N ARG A 19 17.96 -0.59 11.18
CA ARG A 19 18.74 -1.79 10.79
C ARG A 19 18.46 -2.95 11.75
N LYS A 20 18.71 -4.19 11.32
CA LYS A 20 18.61 -5.37 12.21
C LYS A 20 19.79 -5.44 13.18
N THR A 21 21.01 -5.21 12.71
CA THR A 21 22.25 -5.34 13.48
C THR A 21 23.07 -4.05 13.49
N SER A 22 24.03 -3.97 14.41
CA SER A 22 25.12 -2.98 14.41
C SER A 22 26.23 -3.39 13.42
N GLY A 23 27.31 -2.60 13.35
CA GLY A 23 28.49 -2.86 12.51
C GLY A 23 28.46 -2.17 11.14
N HIS A 24 27.36 -1.51 10.80
CA HIS A 24 27.22 -0.73 9.56
C HIS A 24 27.68 0.72 9.73
N SER A 25 27.77 1.44 8.61
CA SER A 25 27.94 2.89 8.60
C SER A 25 26.59 3.60 8.64
N CYS A 26 26.51 4.74 9.33
CA CYS A 26 25.36 5.61 9.33
C CYS A 26 25.02 6.00 7.88
N PRO A 27 23.78 5.81 7.42
CA PRO A 27 23.38 6.14 6.05
C PRO A 27 23.36 7.64 5.78
N HIS A 28 23.39 8.48 6.81
CA HIS A 28 23.39 9.94 6.68
C HIS A 28 24.79 10.53 6.63
N CYS A 29 25.67 10.19 7.58
CA CYS A 29 27.00 10.81 7.71
C CYS A 29 28.18 9.85 7.56
N GLY A 30 27.95 8.54 7.36
CA GLY A 30 29.02 7.54 7.21
C GLY A 30 29.69 7.05 8.49
N GLN A 31 29.42 7.67 9.66
CA GLN A 31 29.97 7.25 10.95
C GLN A 31 29.69 5.77 11.24
N ARG A 32 30.70 5.02 11.72
CA ARG A 32 30.51 3.62 12.11
C ARG A 32 29.59 3.48 13.32
N ILE A 33 28.64 2.58 13.22
CA ILE A 33 27.64 2.25 14.25
C ILE A 33 28.12 1.01 15.00
N GLY A 34 28.62 1.21 16.22
CA GLY A 34 29.05 0.12 17.12
C GLY A 34 27.92 -0.35 18.03
N GLU A 35 28.21 -1.36 18.85
CA GLU A 35 27.28 -1.91 19.86
C GLU A 35 26.87 -0.90 20.93
N SER A 36 27.72 0.08 21.21
CA SER A 36 27.43 1.19 22.13
C SER A 36 26.49 2.26 21.55
N THR A 37 26.10 2.15 20.28
CA THR A 37 25.18 3.12 19.67
C THR A 37 23.78 2.95 20.26
N PRO A 38 23.14 4.02 20.76
CA PRO A 38 21.82 3.91 21.37
C PRO A 38 20.77 3.45 20.36
N VAL A 39 20.00 2.43 20.77
CA VAL A 39 18.76 2.03 20.12
C VAL A 39 17.60 2.75 20.81
N VAL A 40 16.93 3.64 20.08
CA VAL A 40 15.86 4.49 20.62
C VAL A 40 14.47 3.85 20.51
N ASP A 41 14.32 2.86 19.62
CA ASP A 41 13.07 2.10 19.46
C ASP A 41 13.33 0.77 18.72
N LYS A 42 12.35 -0.13 18.70
CA LYS A 42 12.37 -1.41 18.00
C LYS A 42 11.07 -1.66 17.22
N ALA A 43 11.14 -2.29 16.05
CA ALA A 43 9.98 -2.58 15.22
C ALA A 43 9.89 -4.06 14.85
N ALA A 44 8.67 -4.59 14.78
CA ALA A 44 8.40 -5.97 14.40
C ALA A 44 8.45 -6.19 12.88
N ASN A 45 8.19 -5.14 12.09
CA ASN A 45 8.14 -5.22 10.62
C ASN A 45 8.69 -3.93 9.95
N PRO A 46 9.01 -3.98 8.65
CA PRO A 46 9.56 -2.82 7.93
C PRO A 46 8.64 -1.59 7.89
N GLY A 47 7.32 -1.76 7.88
CA GLY A 47 6.36 -0.66 7.88
C GLY A 47 6.42 0.11 9.21
N GLU A 48 6.35 -0.61 10.32
CA GLU A 48 6.51 -0.04 11.66
C GLU A 48 7.89 0.60 11.83
N LEU A 49 8.95 -0.01 11.29
CA LEU A 49 10.30 0.56 11.33
C LEU A 49 10.37 1.92 10.64
N ARG A 50 9.79 2.03 9.45
CA ARG A 50 9.73 3.28 8.69
C ARG A 50 9.02 4.36 9.51
N MET A 51 7.88 4.02 10.10
CA MET A 51 7.12 4.94 10.95
C MET A 51 7.95 5.46 12.12
N LYS A 52 8.58 4.55 12.87
CA LYS A 52 9.38 4.88 14.06
C LYS A 52 10.60 5.74 13.72
N VAL A 53 11.30 5.44 12.62
CA VAL A 53 12.42 6.26 12.14
C VAL A 53 11.97 7.68 11.79
N ILE A 54 10.87 7.83 11.06
CA ILE A 54 10.34 9.15 10.69
C ILE A 54 10.00 9.96 11.95
N LEU A 55 9.25 9.38 12.88
CA LEU A 55 8.85 10.07 14.11
C LEU A 55 10.05 10.43 15.00
N ALA A 56 11.06 9.56 15.08
CA ALA A 56 12.29 9.80 15.83
C ALA A 56 13.13 10.95 15.25
N ASN A 57 13.07 11.17 13.94
CA ASN A 57 13.72 12.28 13.25
C ASN A 57 12.85 13.54 13.13
N THR A 58 11.60 13.49 13.59
CA THR A 58 10.69 14.64 13.54
C THR A 58 10.85 15.46 14.82
N PRO A 59 10.92 16.81 14.73
CA PRO A 59 10.90 17.69 15.89
C PRO A 59 9.68 17.44 16.80
N PRO A 60 9.82 17.54 18.14
CA PRO A 60 8.73 17.24 19.07
C PRO A 60 7.42 17.98 18.76
N GLU A 61 7.52 19.25 18.36
CA GLU A 61 6.40 20.13 18.05
C GLU A 61 5.58 19.69 16.82
N LEU A 62 6.18 18.91 15.92
CA LEU A 62 5.52 18.40 14.71
C LEU A 62 5.14 16.92 14.80
N ARG A 63 5.66 16.20 15.80
CA ARG A 63 5.57 14.73 15.87
C ARG A 63 4.14 14.22 15.93
N ASP A 64 3.28 14.84 16.74
CA ASP A 64 1.89 14.42 16.90
C ASP A 64 1.05 14.72 15.65
N SER A 65 1.28 15.87 15.01
CA SER A 65 0.62 16.24 13.77
C SER A 65 0.97 15.25 12.65
N LEU A 66 2.27 14.95 12.51
CA LEU A 66 2.77 14.00 11.53
C LEU A 66 2.27 12.58 11.80
N ALA A 67 2.27 12.12 13.06
CA ALA A 67 1.75 10.80 13.43
C ALA A 67 0.27 10.63 13.04
N LYS A 68 -0.56 11.66 13.26
CA LYS A 68 -1.97 11.65 12.84
C LYS A 68 -2.11 11.56 11.32
N GLN A 69 -1.32 12.33 10.57
CA GLN A 69 -1.35 12.31 9.10
C GLN A 69 -0.90 10.96 8.54
N LEU A 70 0.16 10.38 9.10
CA LEU A 70 0.67 9.08 8.66
C LEU A 70 -0.33 7.95 8.95
N LYS A 71 -0.98 7.95 10.12
CA LYS A 71 -2.07 7.00 10.41
C LYS A 71 -3.26 7.17 9.47
N LYS A 72 -3.64 8.41 9.15
CA LYS A 72 -4.70 8.69 8.16
C LYS A 72 -4.31 8.18 6.77
N ALA A 73 -3.07 8.37 6.35
CA ALA A 73 -2.57 7.86 5.07
C ALA A 73 -2.51 6.32 5.04
N GLU A 74 -2.05 5.67 6.10
CA GLU A 74 -2.08 4.20 6.22
C GLU A 74 -3.51 3.67 6.16
N SER A 75 -4.48 4.35 6.79
CA SER A 75 -5.90 3.99 6.67
C SER A 75 -6.44 4.10 5.24
N LEU A 76 -5.93 5.04 4.45
CA LEU A 76 -6.33 5.19 3.03
C LEU A 76 -5.69 4.11 2.15
N VAL A 77 -4.48 3.66 2.47
CA VAL A 77 -3.75 2.63 1.72
C VAL A 77 -4.14 1.21 2.14
N GLN A 78 -4.41 0.98 3.43
CA GLN A 78 -4.77 -0.31 4.01
C GLN A 78 -6.28 -0.59 4.06
N SER A 79 -7.12 0.23 3.43
CA SER A 79 -8.48 -0.23 3.16
C SER A 79 -8.36 -1.46 2.25
N ALA A 80 -8.42 -2.65 2.86
CA ALA A 80 -8.60 -3.93 2.18
C ALA A 80 -9.93 -3.98 1.40
N LEU A 81 -10.79 -2.98 1.66
CA LEU A 81 -12.00 -2.61 0.94
C LEU A 81 -11.79 -1.60 -0.20
N SER A 82 -10.57 -1.06 -0.41
CA SER A 82 -10.31 -0.26 -1.61
C SER A 82 -10.23 -1.20 -2.79
N PHE A 83 -11.13 -0.97 -3.73
CA PHE A 83 -11.09 -1.55 -5.04
C PHE A 83 -9.73 -1.23 -5.68
N ASN A 84 -9.07 -2.24 -6.24
CA ASN A 84 -7.88 -2.03 -7.05
C ASN A 84 -8.11 -2.59 -8.46
N PRO A 85 -7.51 -2.00 -9.51
CA PRO A 85 -7.78 -2.43 -10.89
C PRO A 85 -7.51 -3.91 -11.14
N LYS A 86 -6.48 -4.48 -10.51
CA LYS A 86 -6.15 -5.91 -10.65
C LYS A 86 -7.28 -6.84 -10.17
N LYS A 87 -7.92 -6.51 -9.04
CA LYS A 87 -9.12 -7.21 -8.57
C LYS A 87 -10.29 -7.02 -9.53
N GLY A 88 -10.44 -5.82 -10.10
CA GLY A 88 -11.43 -5.53 -11.13
C GLY A 88 -11.30 -6.44 -12.35
N VAL A 89 -10.09 -6.57 -12.90
CA VAL A 89 -9.81 -7.46 -14.05
C VAL A 89 -10.14 -8.91 -13.71
N GLN A 90 -9.77 -9.37 -12.51
CA GLN A 90 -10.13 -10.72 -12.07
C GLN A 90 -11.65 -10.91 -12.01
N ILE A 91 -12.39 -9.92 -11.48
CA ILE A 91 -13.85 -9.99 -11.41
C ILE A 91 -14.48 -9.98 -12.81
N LEU A 92 -13.94 -9.24 -13.78
CA LEU A 92 -14.40 -9.31 -15.17
C LEU A 92 -14.23 -10.71 -15.74
N ARG A 93 -13.06 -11.33 -15.56
CA ARG A 93 -12.83 -12.71 -16.02
C ARG A 93 -13.79 -13.71 -15.38
N GLU A 94 -14.14 -13.52 -14.10
CA GLU A 94 -15.16 -14.31 -13.39
C GLU A 94 -16.60 -14.03 -13.87
N SER A 95 -16.82 -12.97 -14.66
CA SER A 95 -18.13 -12.53 -15.16
C SER A 95 -18.33 -12.80 -16.66
N LEU A 96 -17.36 -13.44 -17.32
CA LEU A 96 -17.47 -13.81 -18.73
C LEU A 96 -18.47 -14.95 -18.91
N ASP A 97 -19.28 -14.84 -19.95
CA ASP A 97 -20.05 -15.97 -20.45
C ASP A 97 -19.21 -16.88 -21.38
N SER A 98 -19.85 -17.90 -21.95
CA SER A 98 -19.22 -18.85 -22.87
C SER A 98 -18.69 -18.22 -24.16
N ASP A 99 -19.21 -17.06 -24.54
CA ASP A 99 -18.86 -16.35 -25.78
C ASP A 99 -17.87 -15.20 -25.52
N GLY A 100 -17.38 -15.05 -24.28
CA GLY A 100 -16.45 -13.99 -23.88
C GLY A 100 -17.11 -12.62 -23.75
N ILE A 101 -18.44 -12.59 -23.61
CA ILE A 101 -19.23 -11.37 -23.43
C ILE A 101 -19.47 -11.11 -21.95
N LEU A 102 -19.44 -9.83 -21.60
CA LEU A 102 -19.67 -9.28 -20.28
C LEU A 102 -21.01 -8.55 -20.29
N SER A 103 -21.93 -8.98 -19.43
CA SER A 103 -23.17 -8.25 -19.16
C SER A 103 -23.04 -7.40 -17.90
N LEU A 104 -23.62 -6.20 -17.93
CA LEU A 104 -23.60 -5.28 -16.78
C LEU A 104 -24.18 -5.95 -15.52
N SER A 105 -25.25 -6.74 -15.69
CA SER A 105 -25.92 -7.45 -14.60
C SER A 105 -25.02 -8.47 -13.91
N GLU A 106 -24.26 -9.27 -14.67
CA GLU A 106 -23.36 -10.27 -14.09
C GLU A 106 -22.11 -9.61 -13.47
N VAL A 107 -21.57 -8.57 -14.10
CA VAL A 107 -20.45 -7.77 -13.54
C VAL A 107 -20.87 -7.11 -12.23
N GLN A 108 -22.03 -6.45 -12.18
CA GLN A 108 -22.55 -5.82 -10.96
C GLN A 108 -22.74 -6.83 -9.84
N LYS A 109 -23.32 -8.00 -10.16
CA LYS A 109 -23.52 -9.09 -9.21
C LYS A 109 -22.20 -9.59 -8.64
N ASN A 110 -21.17 -9.76 -9.46
CA ASN A 110 -19.87 -10.23 -9.00
C ASN A 110 -19.08 -9.17 -8.21
N PHE A 111 -19.17 -7.88 -8.59
CA PHE A 111 -18.62 -6.78 -7.78
C PHE A 111 -19.32 -6.66 -6.43
N THR A 112 -20.65 -6.82 -6.39
CA THR A 112 -21.44 -6.77 -5.15
C THR A 112 -21.08 -7.92 -4.21
N LYS A 113 -20.92 -9.15 -4.72
CA LYS A 113 -20.43 -10.29 -3.93
C LYS A 113 -19.08 -10.04 -3.27
N LYS A 114 -18.25 -9.17 -3.85
CA LYS A 114 -16.90 -8.82 -3.36
C LYS A 114 -16.88 -7.51 -2.57
N GLY A 115 -18.04 -6.84 -2.39
CA GLY A 115 -18.18 -5.59 -1.64
C GLY A 115 -17.67 -4.34 -2.37
N PHE A 116 -17.72 -4.33 -3.71
CA PHE A 116 -17.22 -3.24 -4.55
C PHE A 116 -18.32 -2.60 -5.44
N GLU A 117 -19.58 -2.70 -5.05
CA GLU A 117 -20.75 -2.25 -5.84
C GLU A 117 -20.65 -0.80 -6.32
N LYS A 118 -20.05 0.08 -5.52
CA LYS A 118 -19.87 1.50 -5.86
C LYS A 118 -18.81 1.76 -6.93
N SER A 119 -17.97 0.77 -7.24
CA SER A 119 -16.83 0.91 -8.16
C SER A 119 -17.11 0.39 -9.58
N VAL A 120 -18.27 -0.25 -9.82
CA VAL A 120 -18.55 -0.97 -11.07
C VAL A 120 -18.47 -0.05 -12.29
N ILE A 121 -19.23 1.05 -12.29
CA ILE A 121 -19.33 1.94 -13.46
C ILE A 121 -18.00 2.62 -13.76
N ALA A 122 -17.40 3.25 -12.75
CA ALA A 122 -16.10 3.92 -12.90
C ALA A 122 -15.00 2.96 -13.38
N PHE A 123 -15.05 1.69 -12.98
CA PHE A 123 -14.11 0.69 -13.45
C PHE A 123 -14.39 0.25 -14.89
N LEU A 124 -15.65 0.04 -15.29
CA LEU A 124 -15.99 -0.29 -16.67
C LEU A 124 -15.60 0.84 -17.63
N GLU A 125 -15.85 2.09 -17.26
CA GLU A 125 -15.41 3.26 -18.05
C GLU A 125 -13.89 3.30 -18.21
N MET A 126 -13.14 3.03 -17.14
CA MET A 126 -11.69 2.94 -17.18
C MET A 126 -11.21 1.76 -18.04
N ALA A 127 -11.82 0.58 -17.89
CA ALA A 127 -11.46 -0.60 -18.67
C ALA A 127 -11.73 -0.41 -20.17
N GLU A 128 -12.81 0.30 -20.52
CA GLU A 128 -13.13 0.67 -21.89
C GLU A 128 -12.10 1.68 -22.45
N ALA A 129 -11.74 2.69 -21.67
CA ALA A 129 -10.74 3.70 -22.05
C ALA A 129 -9.33 3.13 -22.25
N GLU A 130 -8.94 2.15 -21.44
CA GLU A 130 -7.64 1.47 -21.51
C GLU A 130 -7.61 0.34 -22.57
N GLY A 131 -8.73 0.07 -23.24
CA GLY A 131 -8.81 -0.95 -24.30
C GLY A 131 -8.84 -2.40 -23.79
N LEU A 132 -9.23 -2.62 -22.54
CA LEU A 132 -9.42 -3.96 -21.97
C LEU A 132 -10.74 -4.60 -22.43
N ILE A 133 -11.77 -3.77 -22.61
CA ILE A 133 -13.10 -4.17 -23.04
C ILE A 133 -13.60 -3.27 -24.17
N LEU A 134 -14.42 -3.83 -25.06
CA LEU A 134 -15.09 -3.11 -26.13
C LEU A 134 -16.59 -3.10 -25.90
N ARG A 135 -17.22 -1.93 -25.92
CA ARG A 135 -18.68 -1.83 -25.83
C ARG A 135 -19.32 -2.35 -27.13
N LEU A 136 -20.20 -3.33 -27.00
CA LEU A 136 -20.98 -3.86 -28.12
C LEU A 136 -22.36 -3.19 -28.19
N ASP A 137 -22.99 -3.01 -27.04
CA ASP A 137 -24.31 -2.38 -26.88
C ASP A 137 -24.44 -1.80 -25.45
N GLU A 138 -25.58 -1.16 -25.15
CA GLU A 138 -25.89 -0.70 -23.80
C GLU A 138 -25.86 -1.87 -22.79
N GLY A 139 -24.89 -1.83 -21.88
CA GLY A 139 -24.74 -2.84 -20.84
C GLY A 139 -24.07 -4.14 -21.29
N LEU A 140 -23.49 -4.18 -22.50
CA LEU A 140 -22.79 -5.33 -23.06
C LEU A 140 -21.40 -4.95 -23.55
N TRP A 141 -20.40 -5.72 -23.12
CA TRP A 141 -19.01 -5.54 -23.56
C TRP A 141 -18.39 -6.86 -23.98
N GLN A 142 -17.46 -6.80 -24.92
CA GLN A 142 -16.56 -7.90 -25.26
C GLN A 142 -15.24 -7.71 -24.51
N PHE A 143 -14.72 -8.79 -23.92
CA PHE A 143 -13.40 -8.79 -23.30
C PHE A 143 -12.32 -9.05 -24.36
N LEU A 144 -11.23 -8.28 -24.33
CA LEU A 144 -10.22 -8.30 -25.40
C LEU A 144 -8.90 -9.02 -25.04
N GLU A 145 -8.71 -9.44 -23.77
CA GLU A 145 -7.45 -10.05 -23.27
C GLU A 145 -7.56 -11.48 -22.72
#